data_AF-A0A1H4TNZ6-F1
#
_entry.id   AF-A0A1H4TNZ6-F1
#
_cell.length_a   1.000
_cell.length_b   1.000
_cell.length_c   1.000
_cell.angle_alpha   90.00
_cell.angle_beta   90.00
_cell.angle_gamma   90.00
#
_symmetry.space_group_name_H-M   'P 1'
#
loop_
_entity.id
_entity.type
_entity.pdbx_description
1 polymer ?
#
loop_
_entity_poly.entity_id
_entity_poly.type
_entity_poly.pdbx_seq_one_letter_code
_entity_poly.pdbx_strand_id
1 'polypeptide(L)'
;MHKMLLLILMSLFYMTLYALQTDEEVAMHTYFRGKHGLDADVHAAAQQSDAAKLAQGVHAIDTAQAQSSALQFLQSNLRLDANNDPLPSTFFRNRVEVLLFKVVNDQEVFPYTYTHPLYGYTVTLQKPGVIMFIRLDYPRTYSVLQPISWTLKAAAEMVY
;
A
#
# COMPACT_ATOMS: atom_id res chain seq x y z
N MET A 1 42.88 10.40 -30.91
CA MET A 1 42.53 10.38 -29.48
C MET A 1 41.11 10.90 -29.19
N HIS A 2 40.67 12.01 -29.79
CA HIS A 2 39.32 12.59 -29.60
C HIS A 2 38.15 11.62 -29.85
N LYS A 3 38.24 10.75 -30.86
CA LYS A 3 37.20 9.74 -31.14
C LYS A 3 37.04 8.71 -30.01
N MET A 4 38.13 8.30 -29.36
CA MET A 4 38.05 7.36 -28.23
C MET A 4 37.50 8.04 -26.97
N LEU A 5 37.89 9.29 -26.72
CA LEU A 5 37.32 10.09 -25.64
C LEU A 5 35.80 10.26 -25.79
N LEU A 6 35.34 10.57 -27.01
CA LEU A 6 33.91 10.68 -27.30
C LEU A 6 33.16 9.37 -27.04
N LEU A 7 33.73 8.23 -27.46
CA LEU A 7 33.11 6.92 -27.22
C LEU A 7 33.00 6.62 -25.72
N ILE A 8 34.04 6.87 -24.94
CA ILE A 8 34.01 6.68 -23.48
C ILE A 8 32.93 7.56 -22.85
N LEU A 9 32.84 8.83 -23.25
CA LEU A 9 31.86 9.76 -22.70
C LEU A 9 30.42 9.38 -23.07
N MET A 10 30.20 8.92 -24.31
CA MET A 10 28.90 8.39 -24.73
C MET A 10 28.53 7.09 -24.00
N SER A 11 29.47 6.19 -23.76
CA SER A 11 29.22 4.97 -22.99
C SER A 11 28.85 5.29 -21.54
N LEU A 12 29.57 6.21 -20.89
CA LEU A 12 29.23 6.67 -19.54
C LEU A 12 27.85 7.31 -19.49
N PHE A 13 27.54 8.19 -20.44
CA PHE A 13 26.22 8.82 -20.53
C PHE A 13 25.12 7.77 -20.71
N TYR A 14 25.30 6.82 -21.63
CA TYR A 14 24.33 5.75 -21.84
C TYR A 14 24.13 4.87 -20.60
N MET A 15 25.21 4.52 -19.89
CA MET A 15 25.13 3.78 -18.64
C MET A 15 24.36 4.54 -17.56
N THR A 16 24.51 5.87 -17.48
CA THR A 16 23.72 6.67 -16.53
C THR A 16 22.22 6.70 -16.86
N LEU A 17 21.87 6.82 -18.14
CA LEU A 17 20.47 6.74 -18.58
C LEU A 17 19.87 5.36 -18.29
N TYR A 18 20.62 4.29 -18.54
CA TYR A 18 20.16 2.93 -18.27
C TYR A 18 19.96 2.70 -16.76
N ALA A 19 20.89 3.15 -15.92
CA ALA A 19 20.75 3.05 -14.46
C ALA A 19 19.52 3.81 -13.95
N LEU A 20 19.24 5.00 -14.49
CA LEU A 20 18.05 5.77 -14.13
C LEU A 20 16.76 5.05 -14.54
N GLN A 21 16.72 4.50 -15.75
CA GLN A 21 15.57 3.76 -16.26
C GLN A 21 15.30 2.49 -15.43
N THR A 22 16.35 1.75 -15.07
CA THR A 22 16.21 0.56 -14.20
C THR A 22 15.69 0.94 -12.82
N ASP A 23 16.15 2.03 -12.22
CA ASP A 23 15.68 2.47 -10.91
C ASP A 23 14.19 2.87 -10.94
N GLU A 24 13.76 3.54 -12.01
CA GLU A 24 12.34 3.88 -12.22
C GLU A 24 11.46 2.63 -12.36
N GLU A 25 11.91 1.64 -13.13
CA GLU A 25 11.19 0.38 -13.31
C GLU A 25 11.04 -0.36 -11.97
N VAL A 26 12.12 -0.46 -11.19
CA VAL A 26 12.08 -1.08 -9.85
C VAL A 26 11.18 -0.30 -8.90
N ALA A 27 11.21 1.03 -8.92
CA ALA A 27 10.33 1.87 -8.13
C ALA A 27 8.85 1.64 -8.49
N MET A 28 8.53 1.58 -9.78
CA MET A 28 7.17 1.35 -10.26
C MET A 28 6.65 -0.05 -9.88
N HIS A 29 7.47 -1.09 -10.06
CA HIS A 29 7.11 -2.44 -9.61
C HIS A 29 6.89 -2.52 -8.10
N THR A 30 7.71 -1.79 -7.32
CA THR A 30 7.57 -1.72 -5.87
C THR A 30 6.26 -1.04 -5.48
N TYR A 31 5.93 0.08 -6.12
CA TYR A 31 4.66 0.78 -5.92
C TYR A 31 3.46 -0.13 -6.20
N PHE A 32 3.47 -0.83 -7.35
CA PHE A 32 2.38 -1.73 -7.69
C PHE A 32 2.27 -2.90 -6.72
N ARG A 33 3.39 -3.52 -6.32
CA ARG A 33 3.37 -4.59 -5.31
C ARG A 33 2.78 -4.10 -4.00
N GLY A 34 3.19 -2.92 -3.54
CA GLY A 34 2.63 -2.28 -2.34
C GLY A 34 1.13 -2.04 -2.46
N LYS A 35 0.68 -1.50 -3.60
CA LYS A 35 -0.73 -1.22 -3.86
C LYS A 35 -1.58 -2.48 -3.90
N HIS A 36 -1.15 -3.52 -4.62
CA HIS A 36 -1.88 -4.78 -4.71
C HIS A 36 -1.92 -5.52 -3.37
N GLY A 37 -0.82 -5.47 -2.61
CA GLY A 37 -0.79 -5.98 -1.23
C GLY A 37 -1.83 -5.28 -0.38
N LEU A 38 -1.80 -3.94 -0.35
CA LEU A 38 -2.77 -3.15 0.41
C LEU A 38 -4.23 -3.42 0.00
N ASP A 39 -4.49 -3.57 -1.29
CA ASP A 39 -5.83 -3.92 -1.78
C ASP A 39 -6.30 -5.29 -1.26
N ALA A 40 -5.40 -6.29 -1.23
CA ALA A 40 -5.69 -7.59 -0.65
C ALA A 40 -5.91 -7.49 0.87
N ASP A 41 -5.13 -6.65 1.57
CA ASP A 41 -5.25 -6.44 3.02
C ASP A 41 -6.61 -5.87 3.39
N VAL A 42 -7.05 -4.80 2.70
CA VAL A 42 -8.39 -4.21 2.94
C VAL A 42 -9.51 -5.15 2.53
N HIS A 43 -9.31 -5.95 1.48
CA HIS A 43 -10.29 -6.93 1.06
C HIS A 43 -10.47 -8.03 2.12
N ALA A 44 -9.38 -8.58 2.64
CA ALA A 44 -9.41 -9.55 3.73
C ALA A 44 -10.06 -8.97 5.00
N ALA A 45 -9.78 -7.69 5.30
CA ALA A 45 -10.40 -6.97 6.41
C ALA A 45 -11.92 -6.79 6.22
N ALA A 46 -12.35 -6.44 5.01
CA ALA A 46 -13.77 -6.28 4.69
C ALA A 46 -14.57 -7.60 4.73
N GLN A 47 -13.88 -8.75 4.66
CA GLN A 47 -14.49 -10.08 4.78
C GLN A 47 -14.70 -10.55 6.24
N GLN A 48 -14.24 -9.79 7.24
CA GLN A 48 -14.38 -10.17 8.64
C GLN A 48 -15.76 -9.81 9.19
N SER A 49 -16.79 -10.59 8.83
CA SER A 49 -18.17 -10.35 9.30
C SER A 49 -18.32 -10.58 10.82
N ASP A 50 -19.08 -9.70 11.47
CA ASP A 50 -19.50 -9.85 12.86
C ASP A 50 -20.60 -10.92 12.94
N ALA A 51 -20.25 -12.10 13.48
CA ALA A 51 -21.18 -13.23 13.57
C ALA A 51 -22.40 -12.95 14.47
N ALA A 52 -22.25 -12.15 15.52
CA ALA A 52 -23.33 -11.84 16.45
C ALA A 52 -24.36 -10.90 15.80
N LYS A 53 -23.89 -9.92 15.02
CA LYS A 53 -24.75 -9.04 14.21
C LYS A 53 -25.34 -9.77 13.01
N LEU A 54 -24.58 -10.65 12.37
CA LEU A 54 -25.06 -11.44 11.24
C LEU A 54 -26.22 -12.37 11.66
N ALA A 55 -26.15 -12.98 12.86
CA ALA A 55 -27.24 -13.78 13.42
C ALA A 55 -28.53 -12.97 13.63
N GLN A 56 -28.44 -11.65 13.72
CA GLN A 56 -29.57 -10.72 13.83
C GLN A 56 -30.01 -10.17 12.46
N GLY A 57 -29.42 -10.65 11.36
CA GLY A 57 -29.68 -10.15 10.00
C GLY A 57 -28.98 -8.84 9.67
N VAL A 58 -28.03 -8.39 10.50
CA VAL A 58 -27.27 -7.15 10.29
C VAL A 58 -25.91 -7.49 9.69
N HIS A 59 -25.70 -7.05 8.45
CA HIS A 59 -24.40 -7.13 7.79
C HIS A 59 -23.47 -6.06 8.36
N ALA A 60 -22.49 -6.48 9.16
CA ALA A 60 -21.49 -5.61 9.76
C ALA A 60 -20.13 -6.32 9.83
N ILE A 61 -19.06 -5.54 9.84
CA ILE A 61 -17.69 -6.01 9.95
C ILE A 61 -17.27 -5.97 11.42
N ASP A 62 -16.68 -7.05 11.92
CA ASP A 62 -16.00 -7.06 13.23
C ASP A 62 -14.72 -6.23 13.11
N THR A 63 -14.71 -5.06 13.74
CA THR A 63 -13.60 -4.10 13.67
C THR A 63 -12.29 -4.69 14.18
N ALA A 64 -12.31 -5.50 15.24
CA ALA A 64 -11.11 -6.05 15.83
C ALA A 64 -10.52 -7.15 14.95
N GLN A 65 -11.36 -8.04 14.43
CA GLN A 65 -10.94 -9.07 13.48
C GLN A 65 -10.47 -8.45 12.16
N ALA A 66 -11.18 -7.45 11.65
CA ALA A 66 -10.79 -6.72 10.44
C ALA A 66 -9.40 -6.08 10.58
N GLN A 67 -9.13 -5.43 11.72
CA GLN A 67 -7.82 -4.83 11.97
C GLN A 67 -6.71 -5.89 12.06
N SER A 68 -6.96 -6.99 12.80
CA SER A 68 -6.01 -8.10 12.91
C SER A 68 -5.71 -8.72 11.55
N SER A 69 -6.76 -8.99 10.76
CA SER A 69 -6.63 -9.57 9.42
C SER A 69 -5.89 -8.63 8.47
N ALA A 70 -6.22 -7.33 8.47
CA ALA A 70 -5.54 -6.35 7.64
C ALA A 70 -4.04 -6.31 7.92
N LEU A 71 -3.66 -6.27 9.21
CA LEU A 71 -2.25 -6.24 9.62
C LEU A 71 -1.53 -7.55 9.27
N GLN A 72 -2.17 -8.70 9.49
CA GLN A 72 -1.59 -9.99 9.13
C GLN A 72 -1.32 -10.10 7.63
N PHE A 73 -2.28 -9.70 6.80
CA PHE A 73 -2.13 -9.71 5.35
C PHE A 73 -1.04 -8.70 4.93
N LEU A 74 -1.03 -7.49 5.48
CA LEU A 74 0.00 -6.48 5.21
C LEU A 74 1.41 -7.02 5.49
N GLN A 75 1.59 -7.61 6.66
CA GLN A 75 2.85 -8.19 7.10
C GLN A 75 3.27 -9.34 6.20
N SER A 76 2.34 -10.22 5.81
CA SER A 76 2.64 -11.34 4.92
C SER A 76 2.99 -10.88 3.49
N ASN A 77 2.24 -9.92 2.94
CA ASN A 77 2.36 -9.44 1.57
C ASN A 77 3.63 -8.63 1.36
N LEU A 78 4.00 -7.81 2.36
CA LEU A 78 5.20 -6.99 2.32
C LEU A 78 6.40 -7.61 3.03
N ARG A 79 6.25 -8.83 3.57
CA ARG A 79 7.29 -9.58 4.31
C ARG A 79 7.84 -8.76 5.49
N LEU A 80 6.94 -8.32 6.35
CA LEU A 80 7.23 -7.55 7.55
C LEU A 80 7.14 -8.44 8.80
N ASP A 81 7.72 -7.97 9.90
CA ASP A 81 7.54 -8.53 11.23
C ASP A 81 6.28 -7.98 11.92
N ALA A 82 6.09 -8.34 13.19
CA ALA A 82 4.95 -7.90 14.00
C ALA A 82 4.92 -6.38 14.27
N ASN A 83 6.05 -5.68 14.13
CA ASN A 83 6.15 -4.23 14.28
C ASN A 83 5.95 -3.47 12.97
N ASN A 84 5.71 -4.18 11.87
CA ASN A 84 5.71 -3.70 10.48
C ASN A 84 7.11 -3.25 10.00
N ASP A 85 8.16 -3.76 10.64
CA ASP A 85 9.52 -3.61 10.15
C ASP A 85 9.80 -4.69 9.09
N PRO A 86 10.44 -4.34 7.96
CA PRO A 86 10.79 -5.34 6.96
C PRO A 86 11.67 -6.45 7.52
N LEU A 87 11.36 -7.70 7.17
CA LEU A 87 12.20 -8.83 7.57
C LEU A 87 13.62 -8.70 6.97
N PRO A 88 14.64 -9.29 7.62
CA PRO A 88 15.98 -9.33 7.07
C PRO A 88 16.00 -9.89 5.64
N SER A 89 16.90 -9.36 4.81
CA SER A 89 17.05 -9.78 3.40
C SER A 89 15.83 -9.54 2.51
N THR A 90 14.92 -8.64 2.90
CA THR A 90 13.86 -8.14 2.02
C THR A 90 14.30 -6.88 1.29
N PHE A 91 13.52 -6.48 0.27
CA PHE A 91 13.80 -5.27 -0.49
C PHE A 91 13.61 -4.00 0.35
N PHE A 92 12.54 -3.95 1.15
CA PHE A 92 12.22 -2.83 2.02
C PHE A 92 13.23 -2.68 3.15
N ARG A 93 13.52 -1.42 3.51
CA ARG A 93 14.48 -1.10 4.60
C ARG A 93 13.86 -0.29 5.73
N ASN A 94 12.76 0.39 5.45
CA ASN A 94 12.10 1.25 6.41
C ASN A 94 10.79 0.59 6.84
N ARG A 95 10.39 0.90 8.08
CA ARG A 95 9.11 0.51 8.64
C ARG A 95 7.95 0.97 7.76
N VAL A 96 6.97 0.10 7.57
CA VAL A 96 5.70 0.46 6.93
C VAL A 96 4.78 1.05 8.00
N GLU A 97 4.33 2.29 7.79
CA GLU A 97 3.44 2.96 8.73
C GLU A 97 1.98 2.85 8.27
N VAL A 98 1.10 2.41 9.15
CA VAL A 98 -0.35 2.48 8.92
C VAL A 98 -0.82 3.88 9.33
N LEU A 99 -1.14 4.71 8.35
CA LEU A 99 -1.55 6.09 8.56
C LEU A 99 -3.04 6.22 8.92
N LEU A 100 -3.86 5.30 8.40
CA LEU A 100 -5.29 5.26 8.63
C LEU A 100 -5.76 3.82 8.55
N PHE A 101 -6.62 3.43 9.48
CA PHE A 101 -7.46 2.25 9.38
C PHE A 101 -8.86 2.63 9.86
N LYS A 102 -9.84 2.63 8.96
CA LYS A 102 -11.24 2.97 9.27
C LYS A 102 -12.17 1.89 8.74
N VAL A 103 -12.99 1.35 9.64
CA VAL A 103 -14.11 0.49 9.30
C VAL A 103 -15.37 1.35 9.25
N VAL A 104 -16.09 1.29 8.13
CA VAL A 104 -17.38 1.93 7.92
C VAL A 104 -18.44 0.83 8.00
N ASN A 105 -19.35 0.95 8.96
CA ASN A 105 -20.26 -0.13 9.38
C ASN A 105 -21.71 0.37 9.43
N ASP A 106 -22.58 -0.37 10.13
CA ASP A 106 -24.00 -0.12 10.38
C ASP A 106 -24.33 1.21 11.11
N GLN A 107 -23.32 1.90 11.62
CA GLN A 107 -23.48 3.24 12.22
C GLN A 107 -23.72 4.34 11.18
N GLU A 108 -23.37 4.07 9.93
CA GLU A 108 -23.46 5.04 8.83
C GLU A 108 -24.57 4.61 7.87
N VAL A 109 -25.15 5.59 7.17
CA VAL A 109 -26.19 5.32 6.16
C VAL A 109 -25.53 5.17 4.80
N PHE A 110 -25.74 4.02 4.16
CA PHE A 110 -25.23 3.75 2.83
C PHE A 110 -26.23 4.21 1.74
N PRO A 111 -25.77 4.82 0.64
CA PRO A 111 -24.37 5.05 0.28
C PRO A 111 -23.69 6.13 1.14
N TYR A 112 -22.48 5.82 1.63
CA TYR A 112 -21.67 6.69 2.47
C TYR A 112 -20.43 7.16 1.71
N THR A 113 -20.24 8.47 1.61
CA THR A 113 -19.03 9.04 1.00
C THR A 113 -18.04 9.46 2.08
N TYR A 114 -16.91 8.76 2.13
CA TYR A 114 -15.79 9.13 2.97
C TYR A 114 -14.87 10.09 2.23
N THR A 115 -14.52 11.21 2.88
CA THR A 115 -13.52 12.16 2.38
C THR A 115 -12.46 12.40 3.44
N HIS A 116 -11.18 12.25 3.08
CA HIS A 116 -10.05 12.57 3.94
C HIS A 116 -9.35 13.84 3.44
N PRO A 117 -9.41 14.98 4.15
CA PRO A 117 -8.90 16.26 3.66
C PRO A 117 -7.35 16.28 3.53
N LEU A 118 -6.62 15.75 4.52
CA LEU A 118 -5.15 15.74 4.51
C LEU A 118 -4.53 14.94 3.35
N TYR A 119 -5.21 13.89 2.90
CA TYR A 119 -4.72 12.97 1.86
C TYR A 119 -5.48 13.11 0.54
N GLY A 120 -6.44 14.05 0.43
CA GLY A 120 -7.23 14.26 -0.78
C GLY A 120 -7.88 12.97 -1.32
N TYR A 121 -8.42 12.15 -0.42
CA TYR A 121 -9.02 10.85 -0.78
C TYR A 121 -10.52 10.90 -0.61
N THR A 122 -11.26 10.48 -1.63
CA THR A 122 -12.72 10.36 -1.59
C THR A 122 -13.12 9.00 -2.12
N VAL A 123 -13.96 8.29 -1.38
CA VAL A 123 -14.56 7.02 -1.80
C VAL A 123 -16.01 6.96 -1.36
N THR A 124 -16.88 6.44 -2.22
CA THR A 124 -18.28 6.17 -1.88
C THR A 124 -18.46 4.68 -1.70
N LEU A 125 -18.89 4.29 -0.50
CA LEU A 125 -19.22 2.93 -0.12
C LEU A 125 -20.75 2.76 -0.22
N GLN A 126 -21.20 1.73 -0.91
CA GLN A 126 -22.58 1.23 -0.97
C GLN A 126 -22.91 0.27 0.17
N LYS A 127 -21.88 -0.32 0.79
CA LYS A 127 -22.00 -1.35 1.83
C LYS A 127 -20.94 -1.12 2.92
N PRO A 128 -21.06 -1.79 4.07
CA PRO A 128 -19.97 -1.84 5.04
C PRO A 128 -18.63 -2.15 4.38
N GLY A 129 -17.59 -1.43 4.77
CA GLY A 129 -16.30 -1.50 4.11
C GLY A 129 -15.15 -1.00 4.97
N VAL A 130 -13.94 -1.26 4.51
CA VAL A 130 -12.70 -0.90 5.20
C VAL A 130 -11.90 0.04 4.30
N ILE A 131 -11.33 1.09 4.90
CA ILE A 131 -10.46 2.06 4.27
C ILE A 131 -9.13 2.05 5.02
N MET A 132 -8.03 1.89 4.29
CA MET A 132 -6.70 1.81 4.88
C MET A 132 -5.68 2.58 4.06
N PHE A 133 -4.85 3.37 4.74
CA PHE A 133 -3.71 4.08 4.15
C PHE A 133 -2.42 3.63 4.80
N ILE A 134 -1.38 3.43 3.99
CA ILE A 134 -0.03 3.12 4.46
C ILE A 134 1.00 4.07 3.87
N ARG A 135 2.07 4.35 4.62
CA ARG A 135 3.27 4.99 4.11
C ARG A 135 4.33 3.94 3.82
N LEU A 136 4.92 4.03 2.63
CA LEU A 136 5.96 3.13 2.17
C LEU A 136 7.09 3.94 1.55
N ASP A 137 8.32 3.68 2.00
CA ASP A 137 9.50 4.38 1.52
C ASP A 137 10.29 3.50 0.55
N TYR A 138 10.64 4.05 -0.61
CA TYR A 138 11.43 3.37 -1.61
C TYR A 138 12.92 3.33 -1.22
N PRO A 139 13.51 2.15 -1.01
CA PRO A 139 14.93 2.03 -0.74
C PRO A 139 15.70 2.15 -2.06
N ARG A 140 16.10 3.38 -2.38
CA ARG A 140 16.86 3.68 -3.61
C ARG A 140 18.20 2.94 -3.67
N THR A 141 18.55 2.45 -4.85
CA THR A 141 19.88 1.90 -5.13
C THR A 141 20.83 3.00 -5.63
N TYR A 142 20.30 4.00 -6.31
CA TYR A 142 21.06 5.12 -6.87
C TYR A 142 20.68 6.45 -6.20
N SER A 143 21.66 7.32 -5.94
CA SER A 143 21.46 8.62 -5.28
C SER A 143 21.00 9.73 -6.22
N VAL A 144 20.69 9.40 -7.48
CA VAL A 144 20.34 10.38 -8.51
C VAL A 144 18.93 10.96 -8.28
N LEU A 145 18.03 10.19 -7.66
CA LEU A 145 16.68 10.61 -7.32
C LEU A 145 16.57 11.00 -5.84
N GLN A 146 15.70 11.98 -5.56
CA GLN A 146 15.28 12.32 -4.20
C GLN A 146 14.58 11.11 -3.55
N PRO A 147 14.60 10.98 -2.21
CA PRO A 147 13.89 9.91 -1.53
C PRO A 147 12.41 9.92 -1.92
N ILE A 148 11.92 8.77 -2.38
CA ILE A 148 10.52 8.61 -2.78
C ILE A 148 9.79 7.96 -1.61
N SER A 149 8.79 8.66 -1.08
CA SER A 149 7.86 8.12 -0.10
C SER A 149 6.46 8.17 -0.72
N TRP A 150 5.75 7.05 -0.64
CA TRP A 150 4.41 6.91 -1.17
C TRP A 150 3.40 6.76 -0.04
N THR A 151 2.28 7.46 -0.15
CA THR A 151 1.08 7.18 0.64
C THR A 151 0.14 6.35 -0.22
N LEU A 152 0.11 5.04 0.03
CA LEU A 152 -0.77 4.11 -0.65
C LEU A 152 -2.13 4.11 0.04
N LYS A 153 -3.20 4.03 -0.76
CA LYS A 153 -4.58 4.15 -0.29
C LYS A 153 -5.42 3.06 -0.92
N ALA A 154 -6.24 2.39 -0.11
CA ALA A 154 -7.18 1.39 -0.58
C ALA A 154 -8.48 1.44 0.21
N ALA A 155 -9.54 0.96 -0.42
CA ALA A 155 -10.82 0.70 0.20
C ALA A 155 -11.42 -0.57 -0.40
N ALA A 156 -12.13 -1.34 0.42
CA ALA A 156 -12.89 -2.50 -0.01
C ALA A 156 -14.21 -2.58 0.72
N GLU A 157 -15.20 -3.16 0.06
CA GLU A 157 -16.53 -3.39 0.61
C GLU A 157 -16.74 -4.87 0.91
N MET A 158 -17.65 -5.15 1.83
CA MET A 158 -18.08 -6.50 2.13
C MET A 158 -18.80 -7.10 0.91
N VAL A 159 -18.39 -8.31 0.52
CA VAL A 159 -18.97 -9.06 -0.60
C VAL A 159 -19.83 -10.19 -0.03
N TYR A 160 -21.09 -10.26 -0.46
CA TYR A 160 -22.06 -11.30 -0.13
C TYR A 160 -22.97 -11.54 -1.33
#